data_AF-A0A9P5X0F2-F1
#
_entry.id   AF-A0A9P5X0F2-F1
#
_cell.length_a   1.000
_cell.length_b   1.000
_cell.length_c   1.000
_cell.angle_alpha   90.00
_cell.angle_beta   90.00
_cell.angle_gamma   90.00
#
_symmetry.space_group_name_H-M   'P 1'
#
loop_
_entity.id
_entity.type
_entity.pdbx_description
1 polymer ?
#
loop_
_entity_poly.entity_id
_entity_poly.type
_entity_poly.pdbx_seq_one_letter_code
_entity_poly.pdbx_strand_id
1 'polypeptide(L)'
;MRCLTLHKIGTSKALGELPPYNARYMLRPETVESLFIAYRLTGDERYRDHGWNIFQAIEKHCRVDTGGYTTIINVDEIPTRKEDKMETFFLSETLKYLYLLFSDDRVLPLDGYVLNTEAHPLPILPRTI
;
A
#
# COMPACT_ATOMS: atom_id res chain seq x y z
N MET A 1 -43.63 26.05 8.75
CA MET A 1 -44.31 24.76 8.52
C MET A 1 -43.83 24.17 7.21
N ARG A 2 -43.63 22.85 7.19
CA ARG A 2 -43.17 21.97 6.08
C ARG A 2 -41.64 22.02 5.83
N CYS A 3 -40.79 21.14 6.39
CA CYS A 3 -40.78 19.67 6.56
C CYS A 3 -40.17 18.94 5.35
N LEU A 4 -38.97 18.35 5.58
CA LEU A 4 -38.36 17.15 4.94
C LEU A 4 -37.81 17.33 3.49
N THR A 5 -36.67 16.81 3.04
CA THR A 5 -35.72 15.82 3.58
C THR A 5 -34.35 15.91 2.86
N LEU A 6 -33.31 15.57 3.61
CA LEU A 6 -31.93 15.26 3.20
C LEU A 6 -31.85 14.29 2.00
N HIS A 7 -31.11 14.65 0.95
CA HIS A 7 -30.48 13.65 0.08
C HIS A 7 -29.16 13.22 0.71
N LYS A 8 -29.22 12.17 1.54
CA LYS A 8 -28.03 11.40 1.91
C LYS A 8 -27.50 10.75 0.63
N ILE A 9 -26.37 11.22 0.12
CA ILE A 9 -25.52 10.42 -0.77
C ILE A 9 -24.78 9.44 0.15
N GLY A 10 -25.50 8.41 0.55
CA GLY A 10 -24.96 7.24 1.22
C GLY A 10 -25.46 6.04 0.45
N THR A 11 -24.75 5.66 -0.60
CA THR A 11 -24.97 4.36 -1.24
C THR A 11 -24.49 3.29 -0.26
N SER A 12 -25.39 2.79 0.59
CA SER A 12 -25.15 1.51 1.23
C SER A 12 -25.12 0.47 0.11
N LYS A 13 -23.95 -0.09 -0.21
CA LYS A 13 -23.89 -1.27 -1.08
C LYS A 13 -24.84 -2.31 -0.49
N ALA A 14 -25.81 -2.73 -1.28
CA ALA A 14 -26.75 -3.76 -0.87
C ALA A 14 -25.98 -5.05 -0.59
N LEU A 15 -26.34 -5.74 0.49
CA LEU A 15 -25.81 -7.04 0.85
C LEU A 15 -26.09 -8.02 -0.31
N GLY A 16 -25.14 -8.22 -1.23
CA GLY A 16 -25.32 -9.06 -2.41
C GLY A 16 -24.82 -8.49 -3.75
N GLU A 17 -24.27 -7.27 -3.82
CA GLU A 17 -23.48 -6.90 -5.00
C GLU A 17 -22.26 -7.82 -5.10
N LEU A 18 -22.13 -8.51 -6.24
CA LEU A 18 -20.95 -9.32 -6.50
C LEU A 18 -19.73 -8.40 -6.42
N PRO A 19 -18.69 -8.77 -5.65
CA PRO A 19 -17.47 -7.98 -5.62
C PRO A 19 -16.97 -7.80 -7.07
N PRO A 20 -16.28 -6.68 -7.38
CA PRO A 20 -15.56 -6.57 -8.64
C PRO A 20 -14.72 -7.84 -8.86
N TYR A 21 -14.49 -8.22 -10.12
CA TYR A 21 -13.96 -9.54 -10.53
C TYR A 21 -12.79 -10.03 -9.66
N ASN A 22 -11.98 -9.13 -9.10
CA ASN A 22 -11.13 -9.42 -7.95
C ASN A 22 -11.09 -8.26 -6.94
N ALA A 23 -11.87 -8.35 -5.85
CA ALA A 23 -11.85 -7.38 -4.73
C ALA A 23 -10.83 -7.71 -3.62
N ARG A 24 -10.02 -8.75 -3.81
CA ARG A 24 -9.04 -9.21 -2.82
C ARG A 24 -7.85 -8.27 -2.77
N TYR A 25 -7.40 -7.90 -1.58
CA TYR A 25 -6.16 -7.16 -1.38
C TYR A 25 -5.14 -8.01 -0.62
N MET A 26 -4.06 -8.36 -1.30
CA MET A 26 -3.01 -9.28 -0.86
C MET A 26 -1.74 -8.55 -0.39
N LEU A 27 -1.86 -7.36 0.22
CA LEU A 27 -0.72 -6.61 0.76
C LEU A 27 0.35 -6.23 -0.29
N ARG A 28 -0.09 -6.09 -1.54
CA ARG A 28 0.70 -5.92 -2.76
C ARG A 28 1.54 -4.62 -2.77
N PRO A 29 2.82 -4.65 -3.21
CA PRO A 29 3.76 -3.54 -3.04
C PRO A 29 3.81 -2.53 -4.19
N GLU A 30 3.30 -2.85 -5.39
CA GLU A 30 3.64 -2.17 -6.65
C GLU A 30 3.28 -0.68 -6.64
N THR A 31 2.21 -0.32 -5.92
CA THR A 31 1.82 1.09 -5.75
C THR A 31 2.81 1.85 -4.89
N VAL A 32 3.21 1.31 -3.73
CA VAL A 32 4.15 2.00 -2.83
C VAL A 32 5.58 2.02 -3.38
N GLU A 33 5.96 1.01 -4.16
CA GLU A 33 7.17 1.02 -4.99
C GLU A 33 7.18 2.23 -5.94
N SER A 34 6.11 2.39 -6.71
CA SER A 34 6.00 3.48 -7.68
C SER A 34 6.01 4.86 -7.00
N LEU A 35 5.35 4.99 -5.85
CA LEU A 35 5.36 6.21 -5.05
C LEU A 35 6.77 6.54 -4.54
N PHE A 36 7.52 5.54 -4.07
CA PHE A 36 8.92 5.70 -3.65
C PHE A 36 9.79 6.23 -4.79
N ILE A 37 9.74 5.61 -5.97
CA ILE A 37 10.52 6.06 -7.13
C ILE A 37 10.10 7.48 -7.55
N ALA A 38 8.79 7.74 -7.64
CA ALA A 38 8.29 9.06 -8.01
C ALA A 38 8.74 10.15 -7.03
N TYR A 39 8.69 9.87 -5.72
CA TYR A 39 9.19 10.79 -4.70
C TYR A 39 10.69 11.08 -4.86
N ARG A 40 11.52 10.03 -4.96
CA ARG A 40 12.99 10.20 -5.11
C ARG A 40 13.40 10.96 -6.37
N LEU A 41 12.61 10.90 -7.43
CA LEU A 41 12.90 11.60 -8.69
C LEU A 41 12.40 13.06 -8.70
N THR A 42 11.36 13.38 -7.92
CA THR A 42 10.66 14.68 -8.03
C THR A 42 10.70 15.53 -6.78
N GLY A 43 10.85 14.92 -5.59
CA GLY A 43 10.70 15.58 -4.30
C GLY A 43 9.27 16.02 -3.97
N ASP A 44 8.25 15.63 -4.74
CA ASP A 44 6.87 16.06 -4.50
C ASP A 44 6.25 15.30 -3.31
N GLU A 45 5.96 16.03 -2.24
CA GLU A 45 5.45 15.47 -0.98
C GLU A 45 4.08 14.77 -1.12
N ARG A 46 3.31 15.00 -2.20
CA ARG A 46 2.05 14.28 -2.42
C ARG A 46 2.22 12.76 -2.42
N TYR A 47 3.38 12.27 -2.87
CA TYR A 47 3.66 10.84 -2.93
C TYR A 47 3.80 10.25 -1.52
N ARG A 48 4.36 11.01 -0.59
CA ARG A 48 4.42 10.67 0.84
C ARG A 48 3.04 10.71 1.48
N ASP A 49 2.23 11.71 1.18
CA ASP A 49 0.84 11.77 1.65
C ASP A 49 0.04 10.54 1.21
N HIS A 50 0.17 10.14 -0.06
CA HIS A 50 -0.46 8.93 -0.60
C HIS A 50 0.07 7.66 0.07
N GLY A 51 1.40 7.54 0.24
CA GLY A 51 2.01 6.41 0.95
C GLY A 51 1.53 6.31 2.40
N TRP A 52 1.37 7.43 3.09
CA TRP A 52 0.88 7.48 4.47
C TRP A 52 -0.57 7.00 4.56
N ASN A 53 -1.43 7.46 3.65
CA ASN A 53 -2.83 7.01 3.59
C ASN A 53 -2.92 5.50 3.34
N ILE A 54 -2.07 4.95 2.46
CA ILE A 54 -1.99 3.51 2.22
C ILE A 54 -1.55 2.76 3.49
N PHE A 55 -0.50 3.23 4.17
CA PHE A 55 -0.04 2.61 5.41
C PHE A 55 -1.13 2.61 6.49
N GLN A 56 -1.82 3.74 6.67
CA GLN A 56 -2.95 3.83 7.61
C GLN A 56 -4.09 2.86 7.27
N ALA A 57 -4.38 2.66 5.98
CA ALA A 57 -5.37 1.69 5.54
C ALA A 57 -4.94 0.24 5.85
N ILE A 58 -3.66 -0.10 5.61
CA ILE A 58 -3.09 -1.41 5.97
C ILE A 58 -3.20 -1.64 7.48
N GLU A 59 -2.78 -0.68 8.31
CA GLU A 59 -2.89 -0.76 9.77
C GLU A 59 -4.32 -0.99 10.24
N LYS A 60 -5.29 -0.27 9.65
CA LYS A 60 -6.68 -0.33 10.05
C LYS A 60 -7.37 -1.64 9.64
N HIS A 61 -7.07 -2.15 8.46
CA HIS A 61 -7.87 -3.21 7.83
C HIS A 61 -7.18 -4.57 7.78
N CYS A 62 -5.85 -4.61 7.73
CA CYS A 62 -5.07 -5.83 7.53
C CYS A 62 -4.39 -6.34 8.81
N ARG A 63 -4.27 -5.52 9.86
CA ARG A 63 -3.61 -5.91 11.11
C ARG A 63 -4.39 -7.00 11.87
N VAL A 64 -3.66 -7.95 12.44
CA VAL A 64 -4.20 -9.03 13.29
C VAL A 64 -3.83 -8.75 14.75
N ASP A 65 -4.80 -8.86 15.66
CA ASP A 65 -4.62 -8.48 17.08
C ASP A 65 -3.55 -9.33 17.79
N THR A 66 -3.42 -10.60 17.40
CA THR A 66 -2.39 -11.51 17.92
C THR A 66 -1.00 -11.28 17.31
N GLY A 67 -0.89 -10.43 16.29
CA GLY A 67 0.34 -10.11 15.58
C GLY A 67 0.30 -10.47 14.10
N GLY A 68 1.01 -9.67 13.30
CA GLY A 68 1.09 -9.83 11.84
C GLY A 68 -0.02 -9.08 11.08
N TYR A 69 -0.01 -9.30 9.76
CA TYR A 69 -0.93 -8.70 8.81
C TYR A 69 -1.48 -9.78 7.91
N THR A 70 -2.64 -9.53 7.29
CA THR A 70 -3.26 -10.53 6.45
C THR A 70 -3.95 -9.94 5.23
N THR A 71 -4.07 -10.80 4.22
CA THR A 71 -4.89 -10.58 3.04
C THR A 71 -6.35 -10.36 3.44
N ILE A 72 -7.01 -9.40 2.79
CA ILE A 72 -8.46 -9.18 2.93
C ILE A 72 -9.18 -9.63 1.67
N ILE A 73 -10.32 -10.28 1.85
CA ILE A 73 -11.04 -10.96 0.76
C ILE A 73 -11.81 -9.95 -0.12
N ASN A 74 -12.31 -8.88 0.49
CA ASN A 74 -13.06 -7.84 -0.19
C ASN A 74 -12.77 -6.47 0.45
N VAL A 75 -12.17 -5.55 -0.33
CA VAL A 75 -11.88 -4.17 0.10
C VAL A 75 -13.13 -3.32 0.31
N ASP A 76 -14.26 -3.69 -0.28
CA ASP A 76 -15.54 -2.98 -0.15
C ASP A 76 -16.33 -3.38 1.11
N GLU A 77 -15.91 -4.43 1.82
CA GLU A 77 -16.62 -4.97 2.99
C GLU A 77 -16.05 -4.38 4.30
N ILE A 78 -16.91 -3.77 5.11
CA ILE A 78 -16.55 -3.22 6.43
C ILE A 78 -17.52 -3.80 7.48
N PRO A 79 -17.04 -4.54 8.50
CA PRO A 79 -15.63 -4.86 8.78
C PRO A 79 -15.01 -5.78 7.73
N THR A 80 -13.70 -5.67 7.52
CA THR A 80 -12.99 -6.46 6.51
C THR A 80 -12.91 -7.92 6.91
N ARG A 81 -13.24 -8.81 5.97
CA ARG A 81 -13.04 -10.26 6.14
C ARG A 81 -11.60 -10.64 5.80
N LYS A 82 -10.91 -11.20 6.78
CA LYS A 82 -9.49 -11.56 6.74
C LYS A 82 -9.32 -13.01 6.26
N GLU A 83 -8.31 -13.26 5.44
CA GLU A 83 -7.76 -14.59 5.20
C GLU A 83 -6.73 -14.92 6.31
N ASP A 84 -6.19 -16.13 6.37
CA ASP A 84 -5.07 -16.48 7.26
C ASP A 84 -3.78 -16.62 6.42
N LYS A 85 -3.37 -15.50 5.79
CA LYS A 85 -2.22 -15.49 4.89
C LYS A 85 -1.54 -14.12 4.87
N MET A 86 -0.29 -14.10 5.35
CA MET A 86 0.65 -13.00 5.16
C MET A 86 1.67 -13.38 4.10
N GLU A 87 1.69 -12.65 3.00
CA GLU A 87 2.62 -12.92 1.92
C GLU A 87 4.02 -12.38 2.25
N THR A 88 5.07 -13.06 1.79
CA THR A 88 6.47 -12.73 2.14
C THR A 88 6.88 -11.33 1.66
N PHE A 89 6.41 -10.94 0.48
CA PHE A 89 6.69 -9.63 -0.10
C PHE A 89 6.10 -8.47 0.72
N PHE A 90 5.13 -8.70 1.61
CA PHE A 90 4.65 -7.61 2.46
C PHE A 90 5.79 -7.04 3.33
N LEU A 91 6.63 -7.94 3.86
CA LEU A 91 7.79 -7.55 4.67
C LEU A 91 8.98 -7.11 3.81
N SER A 92 9.28 -7.84 2.73
CA SER A 92 10.44 -7.50 1.87
C SER A 92 10.20 -6.24 1.05
N GLU A 93 8.99 -6.01 0.57
CA GLU A 93 8.69 -5.00 -0.42
C GLU A 93 7.82 -3.89 0.17
N THR A 94 6.57 -4.16 0.54
CA THR A 94 5.59 -3.14 0.91
C THR A 94 6.09 -2.27 2.06
N LEU A 95 6.54 -2.88 3.16
CA LEU A 95 7.08 -2.14 4.31
C LEU A 95 8.43 -1.49 4.01
N LYS A 96 9.28 -2.11 3.18
CA LYS A 96 10.57 -1.54 2.78
C LYS A 96 10.37 -0.28 1.95
N TYR A 97 9.50 -0.31 0.95
CA TYR A 97 9.19 0.86 0.13
C TYR A 97 8.51 1.97 0.93
N LEU A 98 7.59 1.64 1.83
CA LEU A 98 7.02 2.63 2.74
C LEU A 98 8.10 3.26 3.64
N TYR A 99 9.01 2.45 4.20
CA TYR A 99 10.13 2.98 4.98
C TYR A 99 11.04 3.89 4.15
N LEU A 100 11.42 3.48 2.93
CA LEU A 100 12.29 4.25 2.05
C LEU A 100 11.62 5.53 1.51
N LEU A 101 10.30 5.53 1.35
CA LEU A 101 9.52 6.69 0.95
C LEU A 101 9.61 7.82 1.98
N PHE A 102 9.65 7.48 3.28
CA PHE A 102 9.79 8.45 4.37
C PHE A 102 11.23 8.64 4.86
N SER A 103 12.19 7.89 4.32
CA SER A 103 13.60 8.04 4.66
C SER A 103 14.26 9.20 3.92
N ASP A 104 15.45 9.57 4.38
CA ASP A 104 16.33 10.50 3.70
C ASP A 104 16.91 9.87 2.42
N ASP A 105 17.15 10.67 1.39
CA ASP A 105 17.63 10.23 0.08
C ASP A 105 19.00 9.53 0.12
N ARG A 106 19.80 9.80 1.17
CA ARG A 106 21.08 9.13 1.44
C ARG A 106 20.90 7.65 1.82
N VAL A 107 19.72 7.26 2.29
CA VAL A 107 19.40 5.86 2.60
C VAL A 107 19.05 5.17 1.29
N LEU A 108 19.93 4.25 0.84
CA LEU A 108 19.78 3.47 -0.39
C LEU A 108 19.62 4.40 -1.62
N PRO A 109 20.70 5.10 -2.02
CA PRO A 109 20.63 6.06 -3.12
C PRO A 109 20.50 5.33 -4.48
N LEU A 110 19.66 5.88 -5.37
CA LEU A 110 19.28 5.24 -6.64
C LEU A 110 20.41 5.20 -7.69
N ASP A 111 21.48 5.96 -7.49
CA ASP A 111 22.70 5.94 -8.29
C ASP A 111 23.75 4.94 -7.78
N GLY A 112 23.56 4.41 -6.56
CA GLY A 112 24.41 3.37 -5.97
C GLY A 112 23.81 1.96 -6.00
N TYR A 113 22.49 1.84 -6.06
CA TYR A 113 21.79 0.56 -5.98
C TYR A 113 20.66 0.46 -7.00
N VAL A 114 20.45 -0.76 -7.50
CA VAL A 114 19.25 -1.17 -8.23
C VAL A 114 18.47 -2.17 -7.39
N LEU A 115 17.16 -1.97 -7.24
CA LEU A 115 16.28 -2.93 -6.58
C LEU A 115 15.81 -3.95 -7.62
N ASN A 116 15.86 -5.23 -7.30
CA ASN A 116 15.23 -6.25 -8.13
C ASN A 116 13.69 -6.26 -7.93
N THR A 117 13.00 -7.16 -8.63
CA THR A 117 11.52 -7.28 -8.56
C THR A 117 10.95 -7.69 -7.20
N GLU A 118 11.80 -8.00 -6.20
CA GLU A 118 11.40 -8.36 -4.82
C GLU A 118 12.04 -7.39 -3.80
N ALA A 119 12.33 -6.17 -4.27
CA ALA A 119 12.92 -5.06 -3.54
C ALA A 119 14.27 -5.34 -2.87
N HIS A 120 15.05 -6.32 -3.37
CA HIS A 120 16.40 -6.58 -2.86
C HIS A 120 17.41 -5.64 -3.53
N PRO A 121 18.17 -4.85 -2.76
CA PRO A 121 19.19 -3.96 -3.31
C PRO A 121 20.41 -4.71 -3.81
N LEU A 122 20.78 -4.44 -5.06
CA LEU A 122 21.99 -4.90 -5.70
C LEU A 122 22.87 -3.68 -6.00
N PRO A 123 24.17 -3.72 -5.68
CA PRO A 123 25.05 -2.59 -5.95
C PRO A 123 25.24 -2.39 -7.45
N ILE A 124 25.24 -1.12 -7.88
CA ILE A 124 25.62 -0.77 -9.25
C ILE A 124 27.14 -0.93 -9.37
N LEU A 125 27.58 -1.81 -10.28
CA LEU A 125 28.99 -2.05 -10.50
C LEU A 125 29.59 -0.91 -11.34
N PRO A 126 30.73 -0.33 -10.94
CA PRO A 126 31.41 0.65 -11.77
C PRO A 126 31.84 0.00 -13.09
N ARG A 127 31.74 0.74 -14.19
CA ARG A 127 32.33 0.29 -15.46
C ARG A 127 33.84 0.29 -15.30
N THR A 128 34.44 -0.89 -15.22
CA THR A 128 35.88 -1.06 -15.46
C THR A 128 36.12 -0.78 -16.93
N ILE A 129 36.88 0.29 -17.22
CA ILE A 129 37.34 0.65 -18.56
C ILE A 129 38.63 -0.12 -18.85
#